data_AF-A0A538QD46-F1
#
_entry.id   AF-A0A538QD46-F1
#
_cell.length_a   1.000
_cell.length_b   1.000
_cell.length_c   1.000
_cell.angle_alpha   90.00
_cell.angle_beta   90.00
_cell.angle_gamma   90.00
#
_symmetry.space_group_name_H-M   'P 1'
#
loop_
_entity.id
_entity.type
_entity.pdbx_description
1 polymer ?
#
loop_
_entity_poly.entity_id
_entity_poly.type
_entity_poly.pdbx_seq_one_letter_code
_entity_poly.pdbx_strand_id
1 'polypeptide(L)'
;MTRRWLVLLAALPSCSEPIPDPAPHDEWDDRLADRAVDYSAALRIAALRLTGELPTLAELTQVAGAADGAARKAAYEAQIDRYLAGPRFARQMFRFWQDTLKLGDDPVRDTAPAFVTRLIVEDRPFLDALTATAGTCTSFVPDTGQFVPADCTNTPVTVGLLTHPGMSAALFSNFGFRRVRWVQETFACSAFPAEIATTATDVGGSEPYTGTFPFLSIAGTASGGRVDFRSTSSVICANCHANLNHLAPLFAHYDQAGAYRDAIAVPTPLPDAPPAVLRDYLPPGEPLAWRHGTPVADMTALGTAMAADPQISACVIARLWNWALGKLDIVDSSARVPAATIAQQVAAFEAGGHRLRGALRDIFTSDDFVRF
;
A
#
# COMPACT_ATOMS: atom_id res chain seq x y z
N MET A 1 14.60 -68.26 30.83
CA MET A 1 15.12 -67.03 30.21
C MET A 1 13.94 -66.19 29.76
N THR A 2 13.54 -65.22 30.58
CA THR A 2 12.38 -64.34 30.32
C THR A 2 12.79 -62.92 30.70
N ARG A 3 13.19 -62.13 29.70
CA ARG A 3 13.55 -60.71 29.86
C ARG A 3 12.29 -59.86 29.92
N ARG A 4 11.96 -59.35 31.11
CA ARG A 4 11.01 -58.25 31.31
C ARG A 4 11.67 -56.96 30.83
N TRP A 5 11.05 -56.29 29.87
CA TRP A 5 11.40 -54.93 29.48
C TRP A 5 10.65 -53.95 30.40
N LEU A 6 11.40 -53.21 31.22
CA LEU A 6 10.88 -52.02 31.89
C LEU A 6 10.81 -50.89 30.86
N VAL A 7 9.60 -50.40 30.57
CA VAL A 7 9.41 -49.14 29.88
C VAL A 7 9.51 -48.04 30.93
N LEU A 8 10.59 -47.25 30.90
CA LEU A 8 10.65 -45.98 31.59
C LEU A 8 9.75 -44.99 30.84
N LEU A 9 8.64 -44.59 31.45
CA LEU A 9 7.92 -43.38 31.07
C LEU A 9 8.77 -42.17 31.50
N ALA A 10 9.39 -41.51 30.53
CA ALA A 10 9.95 -40.17 30.74
C ALA A 10 8.79 -39.19 30.94
N ALA A 11 8.78 -38.51 32.08
CA ALA A 11 7.88 -37.38 32.33
C ALA A 11 8.24 -36.25 31.36
N LEU A 12 7.30 -35.89 30.48
CA LEU A 12 7.42 -34.68 29.66
C LEU A 12 7.36 -33.46 30.59
N PRO A 13 8.26 -32.47 30.43
CA PRO A 13 8.14 -31.21 31.15
C PRO A 13 6.81 -30.55 30.75
N SER A 14 6.00 -30.18 31.74
CA SER A 14 4.79 -29.40 31.51
C SER A 14 5.17 -28.05 30.91
N CYS A 15 4.89 -27.86 29.63
CA CYS A 15 4.84 -26.55 29.01
C CYS A 15 3.64 -25.78 29.58
N SER A 16 3.76 -25.31 30.81
CA SER A 16 2.94 -24.24 31.35
C SER A 16 3.73 -22.96 31.19
N GLU A 17 3.84 -22.46 29.96
CA GLU A 17 4.13 -21.04 29.80
C GLU A 17 2.98 -20.28 30.47
N PRO A 18 3.26 -19.32 31.35
CA PRO A 18 2.22 -18.46 31.89
C PRO A 18 1.51 -17.78 30.71
N ILE A 19 0.19 -17.88 30.71
CA ILE A 19 -0.68 -17.16 29.77
C ILE A 19 -0.24 -15.69 29.83
N PRO A 20 0.09 -15.05 28.69
CA PRO A 20 0.41 -13.64 28.67
C PRO A 20 -0.67 -12.86 29.41
N ASP A 21 -0.30 -11.94 30.29
CA ASP A 21 -1.27 -11.08 30.95
C ASP A 21 -2.20 -10.48 29.88
N PRO A 22 -3.54 -10.50 30.09
CA PRO A 22 -4.44 -9.88 29.15
C PRO A 22 -4.01 -8.42 28.97
N ALA A 23 -4.00 -7.97 27.73
CA ALA A 23 -3.72 -6.57 27.40
C ALA A 23 -4.55 -5.67 28.33
N PRO A 24 -4.01 -4.52 28.79
CA PRO A 24 -4.71 -3.67 29.74
C PRO A 24 -6.09 -3.31 29.19
N HIS A 25 -7.12 -3.84 29.85
CA HIS A 25 -8.52 -3.63 29.52
C HIS A 25 -8.93 -2.24 29.99
N ASP A 26 -9.43 -1.42 29.07
CA ASP A 26 -9.88 -0.05 29.37
C ASP A 26 -11.39 0.15 29.13
N GLU A 27 -11.90 1.34 29.45
CA GLU A 27 -13.32 1.65 29.27
C GLU A 27 -13.79 1.61 27.80
N TRP A 28 -12.87 1.68 26.84
CA TRP A 28 -13.17 1.60 25.43
C TRP A 28 -13.36 0.16 24.99
N ASP A 29 -12.67 -0.80 25.59
CA ASP A 29 -12.91 -2.22 25.35
C ASP A 29 -14.35 -2.61 25.71
N ASP A 30 -14.83 -2.16 26.89
CA ASP A 30 -16.23 -2.35 27.31
C ASP A 30 -17.20 -1.72 26.31
N ARG A 31 -16.98 -0.45 25.93
CA ARG A 31 -17.85 0.24 24.98
C ARG A 31 -17.84 -0.37 23.58
N LEU A 32 -16.70 -0.90 23.14
CA LEU A 32 -16.58 -1.59 21.86
C LEU A 32 -17.27 -2.96 21.89
N ALA A 33 -17.30 -3.63 23.04
CA ALA A 33 -18.01 -4.88 23.27
C ALA A 33 -19.54 -4.71 23.34
N ASP A 34 -20.01 -3.57 23.86
CA ASP A 34 -21.43 -3.23 23.95
C ASP A 34 -22.10 -2.93 22.59
N ARG A 35 -21.30 -2.77 21.52
CA ARG A 35 -21.83 -2.47 20.18
C ARG A 35 -22.75 -3.57 19.67
N ALA A 36 -23.91 -3.16 19.14
CA ALA A 36 -24.91 -4.07 18.60
C ALA A 36 -24.90 -4.06 17.08
N VAL A 37 -25.29 -5.19 16.47
CA VAL A 37 -25.45 -5.26 15.01
C VAL A 37 -26.58 -4.34 14.56
N ASP A 38 -26.25 -3.34 13.75
CA ASP A 38 -27.20 -2.41 13.13
C ASP A 38 -26.92 -2.28 11.62
N TYR A 39 -27.58 -3.15 10.84
CA TYR A 39 -27.51 -3.11 9.39
C TYR A 39 -28.06 -1.82 8.77
N SER A 40 -28.93 -1.08 9.46
CA SER A 40 -29.45 0.19 8.93
C SER A 40 -28.41 1.30 9.08
N ALA A 41 -27.70 1.36 10.21
CA ALA A 41 -26.55 2.25 10.38
C ALA A 41 -25.42 1.88 9.40
N ALA A 42 -25.08 0.60 9.33
CA ALA A 42 -24.07 0.07 8.40
C ALA A 42 -24.39 0.43 6.94
N LEU A 43 -25.65 0.31 6.52
CA LEU A 43 -26.07 0.60 5.15
C LEU A 43 -25.86 2.06 4.77
N ARG A 44 -26.11 3.00 5.70
CA ARG A 44 -25.91 4.44 5.42
C ARG A 44 -24.46 4.76 5.14
N ILE A 45 -23.55 4.19 5.94
CA ILE A 45 -22.10 4.37 5.75
C ILE A 45 -21.66 3.67 4.46
N ALA A 46 -22.07 2.43 4.25
CA ALA A 46 -21.71 1.66 3.06
C ALA A 46 -22.20 2.33 1.76
N ALA A 47 -23.44 2.83 1.72
CA ALA A 47 -23.96 3.55 0.56
C ALA A 47 -23.11 4.79 0.24
N LEU A 48 -22.80 5.62 1.24
CA LEU A 48 -21.97 6.80 1.06
C LEU A 48 -20.56 6.44 0.56
N ARG A 49 -19.94 5.42 1.16
CA ARG A 49 -18.58 5.02 0.79
C ARG A 49 -18.54 4.35 -0.57
N LEU A 50 -19.46 3.44 -0.88
CA LEU A 50 -19.45 2.68 -2.13
C LEU A 50 -20.06 3.42 -3.31
N THR A 51 -20.92 4.42 -3.10
CA THR A 51 -21.66 5.09 -4.20
C THR A 51 -21.54 6.61 -4.22
N GLY A 52 -21.09 7.21 -3.11
CA GLY A 52 -21.08 8.67 -2.91
C GLY A 52 -22.44 9.26 -2.54
N GLU A 53 -23.47 8.42 -2.35
CA GLU A 53 -24.86 8.83 -2.16
C GLU A 53 -25.48 8.13 -0.93
N LEU A 54 -26.48 8.76 -0.30
CA LEU A 54 -27.24 8.14 0.78
C LEU A 54 -28.14 7.01 0.23
N PRO A 55 -28.48 5.99 1.05
CA PRO A 55 -29.39 4.95 0.63
C PRO A 55 -30.79 5.54 0.39
N THR A 56 -31.51 5.00 -0.59
CA THR A 56 -32.90 5.39 -0.84
C THR A 56 -33.82 4.89 0.27
N LEU A 57 -35.02 5.49 0.40
CA LEU A 57 -36.02 5.01 1.35
C LEU A 57 -36.38 3.54 1.10
N ALA A 58 -36.50 3.12 -0.16
CA ALA A 58 -36.80 1.73 -0.52
C ALA A 58 -35.71 0.76 -0.04
N GLU A 59 -34.43 1.12 -0.20
CA GLU A 59 -33.30 0.32 0.27
C GLU A 59 -33.30 0.20 1.81
N LEU A 60 -33.55 1.32 2.51
CA LEU A 60 -33.67 1.33 3.98
C LEU A 60 -34.84 0.47 4.47
N THR A 61 -36.02 0.59 3.85
CA THR A 61 -37.20 -0.21 4.21
C THR A 61 -36.98 -1.69 3.90
N GLN A 62 -36.28 -2.03 2.81
CA GLN A 62 -35.97 -3.41 2.49
C GLN A 62 -35.11 -4.08 3.57
N VAL A 63 -34.07 -3.39 4.06
CA VAL A 63 -33.21 -3.93 5.11
C VAL A 63 -33.93 -3.91 6.46
N ALA A 64 -34.56 -2.81 6.85
CA ALA A 64 -35.22 -2.69 8.15
C ALA A 64 -36.47 -3.59 8.30
N GLY A 65 -37.19 -3.82 7.20
CA GLY A 65 -38.44 -4.59 7.18
C GLY A 65 -38.25 -6.11 7.07
N ALA A 66 -37.02 -6.61 6.99
CA ALA A 66 -36.76 -8.05 6.94
C ALA A 66 -37.10 -8.74 8.27
N ALA A 67 -37.64 -9.96 8.18
CA ALA A 67 -38.39 -10.61 9.25
C ALA A 67 -37.58 -10.87 10.54
N ASP A 68 -36.30 -11.19 10.41
CA ASP A 68 -35.41 -11.52 11.53
C ASP A 68 -33.97 -11.05 11.27
N GLY A 69 -33.05 -11.34 12.19
CA GLY A 69 -31.64 -10.92 12.07
C GLY A 69 -30.91 -11.55 10.88
N ALA A 70 -31.21 -12.80 10.53
CA ALA A 70 -30.58 -13.49 9.40
C ALA A 70 -31.10 -12.94 8.06
N ALA A 71 -32.41 -12.70 7.97
CA ALA A 71 -33.03 -12.05 6.82
C ALA A 71 -32.52 -10.60 6.64
N ARG A 72 -32.33 -9.87 7.75
CA ARG A 72 -31.72 -8.53 7.73
C ARG A 72 -30.28 -8.55 7.22
N LYS A 73 -29.47 -9.51 7.68
CA LYS A 73 -28.10 -9.74 7.17
C LYS A 73 -28.12 -10.01 5.67
N ALA A 74 -28.93 -10.95 5.22
CA ALA A 74 -29.02 -11.30 3.80
C ALA A 74 -29.48 -10.12 2.92
N ALA A 75 -30.45 -9.33 3.38
CA ALA A 75 -30.91 -8.14 2.67
C ALA A 75 -29.82 -7.06 2.59
N TYR A 76 -29.06 -6.87 3.67
CA TYR A 76 -27.92 -5.95 3.71
C TYR A 76 -26.81 -6.37 2.76
N GLU A 77 -26.36 -7.63 2.83
CA GLU A 77 -25.30 -8.13 1.96
C GLU A 77 -25.68 -8.06 0.48
N ALA A 78 -26.92 -8.42 0.13
CA ALA A 78 -27.43 -8.28 -1.23
C ALA A 78 -27.44 -6.81 -1.70
N GLN A 79 -27.63 -5.85 -0.79
CA GLN A 79 -27.52 -4.43 -1.11
C GLN A 79 -26.07 -4.00 -1.35
N ILE A 80 -25.11 -4.52 -0.57
CA ILE A 80 -23.67 -4.31 -0.80
C ILE A 80 -23.27 -4.84 -2.18
N ASP A 81 -23.69 -6.05 -2.53
CA ASP A 81 -23.43 -6.65 -3.83
C ASP A 81 -23.99 -5.79 -4.98
N ARG A 82 -25.20 -5.23 -4.81
CA ARG A 82 -25.80 -4.28 -5.77
C ARG A 82 -25.00 -2.98 -5.90
N TYR A 83 -24.46 -2.44 -4.80
CA TYR A 83 -23.62 -1.26 -4.86
C TYR A 83 -22.32 -1.53 -5.61
N LEU A 84 -21.61 -2.63 -5.29
CA LEU A 84 -20.35 -3.02 -5.93
C LEU A 84 -20.48 -3.31 -7.43
N ALA A 85 -21.66 -3.75 -7.88
CA ALA A 85 -21.94 -4.01 -9.29
C ALA A 85 -22.38 -2.76 -10.08
N GLY A 86 -22.73 -1.66 -9.42
CA GLY A 86 -23.34 -0.49 -10.05
C GLY A 86 -22.33 0.53 -10.63
N PRO A 87 -22.73 1.37 -11.58
CA PRO A 87 -21.86 2.40 -12.17
C PRO A 87 -21.44 3.49 -11.16
N ARG A 88 -22.26 3.74 -10.12
CA ARG A 88 -21.91 4.67 -9.03
C ARG A 88 -20.64 4.22 -8.28
N PHE A 89 -20.41 2.91 -8.17
CA PHE A 89 -19.22 2.36 -7.55
C PHE A 89 -17.96 2.65 -8.35
N ALA A 90 -17.99 2.49 -9.67
CA ALA A 90 -16.86 2.85 -10.53
C ALA A 90 -16.45 4.32 -10.35
N ARG A 91 -17.42 5.24 -10.35
CA ARG A 91 -17.17 6.67 -10.12
C ARG A 91 -16.60 6.97 -8.75
N GLN A 92 -17.13 6.32 -7.71
CA GLN A 92 -16.69 6.53 -6.35
C GLN A 92 -15.28 5.97 -6.12
N MET A 93 -14.97 4.83 -6.73
CA MET A 93 -13.63 4.24 -6.68
C MET A 93 -12.61 5.05 -7.47
N PHE A 94 -13.01 5.63 -8.59
CA PHE A 94 -12.16 6.56 -9.33
C PHE A 94 -11.71 7.74 -8.45
N ARG A 95 -12.64 8.38 -7.73
CA ARG A 95 -12.32 9.47 -6.79
C ARG A 95 -11.42 9.01 -5.64
N PHE A 96 -11.75 7.87 -5.03
CA PHE A 96 -10.91 7.29 -3.98
C PHE A 96 -9.46 7.08 -4.45
N TRP A 97 -9.26 6.61 -5.68
CA TRP A 97 -7.92 6.41 -6.22
C TRP A 97 -7.27 7.71 -6.67
N GLN A 98 -8.01 8.73 -7.12
CA GLN A 98 -7.44 10.06 -7.33
C GLN A 98 -6.82 10.59 -6.04
N ASP A 99 -7.55 10.51 -4.94
CA ASP A 99 -7.10 10.94 -3.61
C ASP A 99 -5.92 10.08 -3.13
N THR A 100 -6.06 8.75 -3.21
CA THR A 100 -5.05 7.79 -2.73
C THR A 100 -3.72 7.91 -3.49
N LEU A 101 -3.80 8.06 -4.81
CA LEU A 101 -2.60 8.23 -5.64
C LEU A 101 -2.09 9.67 -5.61
N LYS A 102 -2.87 10.64 -5.09
CA LYS A 102 -2.56 12.07 -5.18
C LYS A 102 -2.31 12.50 -6.64
N LEU A 103 -3.09 11.90 -7.56
CA LEU A 103 -3.03 12.10 -9.00
C LEU A 103 -4.45 12.34 -9.51
N GLY A 104 -4.63 13.41 -10.28
CA GLY A 104 -5.89 13.71 -10.95
C GLY A 104 -5.89 15.13 -11.50
N ASP A 105 -7.09 15.64 -11.81
CA ASP A 105 -7.36 16.99 -12.32
C ASP A 105 -6.68 17.33 -13.66
N ASP A 106 -6.20 16.31 -14.37
CA ASP A 106 -5.58 16.40 -15.69
C ASP A 106 -5.76 15.06 -16.42
N PRO A 107 -6.05 15.05 -17.74
CA PRO A 107 -6.32 13.80 -18.47
C PRO A 107 -5.23 12.74 -18.37
N VAL A 108 -3.94 13.11 -18.31
CA VAL A 108 -2.83 12.15 -18.21
C VAL A 108 -2.64 11.68 -16.77
N ARG A 109 -2.92 12.53 -15.78
CA ARG A 109 -2.87 12.10 -14.38
C ARG A 109 -4.04 11.20 -14.00
N ASP A 110 -5.21 11.44 -14.59
CA ASP A 110 -6.42 10.65 -14.37
C ASP A 110 -6.31 9.22 -14.90
N THR A 111 -5.37 8.93 -15.80
CA THR A 111 -5.25 7.56 -16.33
C THR A 111 -4.74 6.55 -15.30
N ALA A 112 -3.97 6.98 -14.29
CA ALA A 112 -3.52 6.12 -13.21
C ALA A 112 -4.68 5.67 -12.28
N PRO A 113 -5.47 6.57 -11.69
CA PRO A 113 -6.62 6.18 -10.88
C PRO A 113 -7.69 5.47 -11.70
N ALA A 114 -7.89 5.84 -12.97
CA ALA A 114 -8.78 5.10 -13.87
C ALA A 114 -8.31 3.66 -14.10
N PHE A 115 -7.01 3.44 -14.31
CA PHE A 115 -6.44 2.10 -14.45
C PHE A 115 -6.67 1.25 -13.19
N VAL A 116 -6.33 1.76 -12.00
CA VAL A 116 -6.54 0.99 -10.76
C VAL A 116 -8.03 0.74 -10.51
N THR A 117 -8.89 1.72 -10.77
CA THR A 117 -10.34 1.54 -10.65
C THR A 117 -10.86 0.48 -11.60
N ARG A 118 -10.36 0.45 -12.84
CA ARG A 118 -10.70 -0.58 -13.81
C ARG A 118 -10.29 -1.96 -13.32
N LEU A 119 -9.12 -2.12 -12.69
CA LEU A 119 -8.74 -3.40 -12.08
C LEU A 119 -9.80 -3.87 -11.09
N ILE A 120 -10.35 -2.98 -10.26
CA ILE A 120 -11.40 -3.33 -9.29
C ILE A 120 -12.74 -3.64 -9.99
N VAL A 121 -13.12 -2.85 -11.00
CA VAL A 121 -14.40 -3.00 -11.71
C VAL A 121 -14.42 -4.23 -12.63
N GLU A 122 -13.27 -4.64 -13.16
CA GLU A 122 -13.12 -5.87 -13.94
C GLU A 122 -12.74 -7.07 -13.07
N ASP A 123 -12.71 -6.89 -11.73
CA ASP A 123 -12.31 -7.91 -10.77
C ASP A 123 -10.95 -8.54 -11.11
N ARG A 124 -9.97 -7.73 -11.46
CA ARG A 124 -8.58 -8.15 -11.72
C ARG A 124 -7.73 -8.08 -10.44
N PRO A 125 -6.60 -8.80 -10.39
CA PRO A 125 -5.64 -8.68 -9.30
C PRO A 125 -5.16 -7.22 -9.17
N PHE A 126 -5.18 -6.68 -7.94
CA PHE A 126 -4.65 -5.36 -7.64
C PHE A 126 -3.14 -5.26 -7.89
N LEU A 127 -2.42 -6.37 -7.76
CA LEU A 127 -0.98 -6.42 -8.04
C LEU A 127 -0.65 -6.08 -9.50
N ASP A 128 -1.62 -6.12 -10.42
CA ASP A 128 -1.48 -5.59 -11.78
C ASP A 128 -1.14 -4.08 -11.78
N ALA A 129 -1.47 -3.33 -10.72
CA ALA A 129 -1.03 -1.96 -10.51
C ALA A 129 0.51 -1.83 -10.42
N LEU A 130 1.22 -2.94 -10.17
CA LEU A 130 2.68 -3.00 -10.07
C LEU A 130 3.32 -3.81 -11.19
N THR A 131 2.56 -4.63 -11.94
CA THR A 131 3.13 -5.62 -12.86
C THR A 131 2.55 -5.58 -14.27
N ALA A 132 1.42 -4.91 -14.50
CA ALA A 132 0.79 -4.92 -15.82
C ALA A 132 1.68 -4.30 -16.90
N THR A 133 1.76 -4.96 -18.05
CA THR A 133 2.58 -4.51 -19.18
C THR A 133 1.78 -3.78 -20.26
N ALA A 134 0.48 -3.62 -20.08
CA ALA A 134 -0.44 -3.02 -21.04
C ALA A 134 -1.71 -2.50 -20.34
N GLY A 135 -2.43 -1.58 -20.99
CA GLY A 135 -3.68 -0.99 -20.55
C GLY A 135 -3.53 0.00 -19.39
N THR A 136 -2.31 0.43 -19.06
CA THR A 136 -2.01 1.22 -17.86
C THR A 136 -2.33 2.72 -18.01
N CYS A 137 -2.60 3.20 -19.22
CA CYS A 137 -3.05 4.57 -19.51
C CYS A 137 -4.56 4.59 -19.84
N THR A 138 -5.36 3.86 -19.06
CA THR A 138 -6.82 3.78 -19.24
C THR A 138 -7.49 5.14 -18.95
N SER A 139 -8.42 5.61 -19.78
CA SER A 139 -9.27 6.75 -19.43
C SER A 139 -10.62 6.32 -18.83
N PHE A 140 -11.25 7.20 -18.06
CA PHE A 140 -12.56 6.97 -17.44
C PHE A 140 -13.55 8.05 -17.86
N VAL A 141 -14.76 7.66 -18.20
CA VAL A 141 -15.87 8.56 -18.55
C VAL A 141 -16.88 8.56 -17.40
N PRO A 142 -16.87 9.58 -16.51
CA PRO A 142 -17.66 9.56 -15.28
C PRO A 142 -19.18 9.44 -15.49
N ASP A 143 -19.69 10.00 -16.59
CA ASP A 143 -21.13 10.02 -16.88
C ASP A 143 -21.67 8.63 -17.24
N THR A 144 -20.86 7.81 -17.92
CA THR A 144 -21.25 6.48 -18.39
C THR A 144 -20.66 5.36 -17.54
N GLY A 145 -19.68 5.67 -16.69
CA GLY A 145 -18.92 4.68 -15.92
C GLY A 145 -18.02 3.81 -16.80
N GLN A 146 -17.76 4.21 -18.05
CA GLN A 146 -16.98 3.43 -19.00
C GLN A 146 -15.48 3.68 -18.86
N PHE A 147 -14.70 2.62 -19.06
CA PHE A 147 -13.24 2.68 -19.16
C PHE A 147 -12.82 2.49 -20.62
N VAL A 148 -11.88 3.31 -21.09
CA VAL A 148 -11.26 3.15 -22.40
C VAL A 148 -9.79 2.76 -22.18
N PRO A 149 -9.43 1.48 -22.37
CA PRO A 149 -8.06 1.01 -22.21
C PRO A 149 -7.12 1.67 -23.22
N ALA A 150 -5.92 2.06 -22.78
CA ALA A 150 -4.82 2.43 -23.66
C ALA A 150 -3.47 2.11 -23.01
N ASP A 151 -2.46 1.95 -23.84
CA ASP A 151 -1.08 1.73 -23.41
C ASP A 151 -0.35 3.07 -23.23
N CYS A 152 0.51 3.14 -22.21
CA CYS A 152 1.39 4.28 -22.05
C CYS A 152 2.58 4.17 -23.01
N THR A 153 2.91 5.27 -23.71
CA THR A 153 3.99 5.29 -24.72
C THR A 153 5.25 6.00 -24.25
N ASN A 154 5.36 6.30 -22.95
CA ASN A 154 6.44 7.10 -22.37
C ASN A 154 7.70 6.30 -22.02
N THR A 155 7.68 4.97 -22.18
CA THR A 155 8.71 4.06 -21.67
C THR A 155 8.89 2.86 -22.60
N PRO A 156 10.10 2.28 -22.70
CA PRO A 156 10.32 1.07 -23.49
C PRO A 156 9.69 -0.18 -22.86
N VAL A 157 9.48 -0.19 -21.54
CA VAL A 157 8.88 -1.29 -20.80
C VAL A 157 7.84 -0.74 -19.84
N THR A 158 6.58 -1.12 -20.04
CA THR A 158 5.48 -0.76 -19.14
C THR A 158 5.47 -1.67 -17.93
N VAL A 159 5.45 -1.09 -16.73
CA VAL A 159 5.33 -1.83 -15.46
C VAL A 159 4.32 -1.12 -14.56
N GLY A 160 3.05 -1.50 -14.71
CA GLY A 160 1.92 -0.99 -13.94
C GLY A 160 1.93 0.55 -13.83
N LEU A 161 1.81 1.03 -12.60
CA LEU A 161 1.93 2.43 -12.26
C LEU A 161 3.37 2.91 -12.05
N LEU A 162 4.35 2.01 -11.91
CA LEU A 162 5.76 2.36 -11.66
C LEU A 162 6.39 3.12 -12.83
N THR A 163 5.87 2.91 -14.04
CA THR A 163 6.34 3.60 -15.25
C THR A 163 5.31 4.57 -15.81
N HIS A 164 4.26 4.91 -15.05
CA HIS A 164 3.15 5.72 -15.53
C HIS A 164 3.57 7.18 -15.78
N PRO A 165 3.21 7.79 -16.93
CA PRO A 165 3.68 9.14 -17.30
C PRO A 165 3.15 10.22 -16.35
N GLY A 166 1.87 10.18 -16.01
CA GLY A 166 1.25 11.16 -15.10
C GLY A 166 1.88 11.14 -13.70
N MET A 167 2.25 9.95 -13.21
CA MET A 167 2.93 9.78 -11.92
C MET A 167 4.36 10.33 -12.00
N SER A 168 5.10 9.88 -13.03
CA SER A 168 6.50 10.28 -13.23
C SER A 168 6.66 11.78 -13.38
N ALA A 169 5.77 12.44 -14.13
CA ALA A 169 5.77 13.88 -14.34
C ALA A 169 5.35 14.65 -13.05
N ALA A 170 4.25 14.26 -12.42
CA ALA A 170 3.73 14.94 -11.22
C ALA A 170 4.72 14.91 -10.04
N LEU A 171 5.55 13.87 -9.98
CA LEU A 171 6.50 13.64 -8.90
C LEU A 171 7.96 13.89 -9.32
N PHE A 172 8.17 14.62 -10.42
CA PHE A 172 9.51 15.08 -10.80
C PHE A 172 10.17 15.87 -9.66
N SER A 173 11.42 15.53 -9.35
CA SER A 173 12.18 16.12 -8.25
C SER A 173 13.67 15.87 -8.41
N ASN A 174 14.49 16.64 -7.68
CA ASN A 174 15.92 16.34 -7.53
C ASN A 174 16.10 14.89 -7.10
N PHE A 175 17.04 14.19 -7.76
CA PHE A 175 17.32 12.77 -7.60
C PHE A 175 16.14 11.81 -7.85
N GLY A 176 14.94 12.29 -8.18
CA GLY A 176 13.75 11.43 -8.35
C GLY A 176 13.17 10.90 -7.03
N PHE A 177 13.58 11.42 -5.87
CA PHE A 177 13.17 10.87 -4.57
C PHE A 177 11.67 10.96 -4.28
N ARG A 178 10.94 11.95 -4.85
CA ARG A 178 9.48 12.02 -4.67
C ARG A 178 8.74 10.83 -5.31
N ARG A 179 9.28 10.26 -6.39
CA ARG A 179 8.70 9.07 -7.05
C ARG A 179 8.85 7.85 -6.14
N VAL A 180 10.05 7.64 -5.59
CA VAL A 180 10.29 6.55 -4.62
C VAL A 180 9.42 6.72 -3.38
N ARG A 181 9.35 7.95 -2.85
CA ARG A 181 8.50 8.27 -1.70
C ARG A 181 7.05 7.87 -1.95
N TRP A 182 6.52 8.30 -3.10
CA TRP A 182 5.16 7.97 -3.50
C TRP A 182 4.94 6.47 -3.63
N VAL A 183 5.84 5.73 -4.30
CA VAL A 183 5.72 4.27 -4.44
C VAL A 183 5.64 3.59 -3.06
N GLN A 184 6.52 3.98 -2.13
CA GLN A 184 6.55 3.44 -0.78
C GLN A 184 5.26 3.75 0.00
N GLU A 185 4.86 5.02 0.03
CA GLU A 185 3.72 5.50 0.79
C GLU A 185 2.40 4.97 0.22
N THR A 186 2.27 4.95 -1.10
CA THR A 186 1.09 4.46 -1.80
C THR A 186 0.94 2.95 -1.64
N PHE A 187 1.99 2.15 -1.85
CA PHE A 187 1.81 0.70 -1.92
C PHE A 187 2.19 -0.06 -0.64
N ALA A 188 3.10 0.44 0.19
CA ALA A 188 3.49 -0.21 1.45
C ALA A 188 2.95 0.51 2.70
N CYS A 189 2.32 1.69 2.55
CA CYS A 189 1.74 2.49 3.64
C CYS A 189 2.74 2.82 4.76
N SER A 190 4.01 3.01 4.40
CA SER A 190 5.08 3.35 5.34
C SER A 190 5.69 4.70 4.97
N ALA A 191 5.75 5.62 5.92
CA ALA A 191 6.57 6.81 5.80
C ALA A 191 8.07 6.43 5.81
N PHE A 192 8.93 7.29 5.29
CA PHE A 192 10.38 7.09 5.41
C PHE A 192 10.87 7.42 6.83
N PRO A 193 11.82 6.64 7.38
CA PRO A 193 12.54 5.51 6.78
C PRO A 193 11.67 4.26 6.57
N ALA A 194 11.78 3.66 5.38
CA ALA A 194 10.91 2.56 4.95
C ALA A 194 11.22 1.23 5.65
N GLU A 195 12.46 1.02 6.06
CA GLU A 195 12.91 -0.12 6.86
C GLU A 195 13.73 0.37 8.06
N ILE A 196 13.39 -0.12 9.25
CA ILE A 196 14.06 0.22 10.49
C ILE A 196 14.65 -1.06 11.07
N ALA A 197 15.96 -1.08 11.28
CA ALA A 197 16.66 -2.18 11.92
C ALA A 197 16.22 -2.32 13.38
N THR A 198 16.16 -3.56 13.88
CA THR A 198 15.84 -3.83 15.29
C THR A 198 16.94 -3.41 16.24
N THR A 199 18.18 -3.31 15.74
CA THR A 199 19.35 -2.86 16.49
C THR A 199 19.97 -1.66 15.79
N ALA A 200 20.05 -0.54 16.50
CA ALA A 200 20.68 0.67 15.98
C ALA A 200 22.21 0.53 16.02
N THR A 201 22.88 1.10 15.02
CA THR A 201 24.35 1.10 14.89
C THR A 201 24.91 2.47 15.23
N ASP A 202 25.90 2.52 16.12
CA ASP A 202 26.66 3.75 16.35
C ASP A 202 27.62 4.00 15.17
N VAL A 203 27.45 5.16 14.53
CA VAL A 203 28.27 5.61 13.41
C VAL A 203 29.07 6.88 13.75
N GLY A 204 29.15 7.25 15.03
CA GLY A 204 29.86 8.44 15.50
C GLY A 204 29.11 9.75 15.24
N GLY A 205 27.78 9.71 15.22
CA GLY A 205 26.90 10.88 15.07
C GLY A 205 26.14 11.23 16.36
N SER A 206 25.30 12.27 16.31
CA SER A 206 24.45 12.65 17.45
C SER A 206 23.28 11.71 17.71
N GLU A 207 22.88 10.94 16.69
CA GLU A 207 21.81 9.95 16.73
C GLU A 207 22.32 8.66 16.08
N PRO A 208 21.84 7.48 16.50
CA PRO A 208 22.30 6.23 15.91
C PRO A 208 21.70 6.01 14.53
N TYR A 209 22.40 5.20 13.72
CA TYR A 209 21.91 4.74 12.44
C TYR A 209 20.92 3.58 12.63
N THR A 210 19.74 3.69 12.04
CA THR A 210 18.64 2.73 12.19
C THR A 210 18.21 2.10 10.87
N GLY A 211 18.91 2.37 9.76
CA GLY A 211 18.64 1.72 8.48
C GLY A 211 19.00 0.23 8.51
N THR A 212 18.29 -0.56 7.69
CA THR A 212 18.56 -2.01 7.57
C THR A 212 19.71 -2.32 6.60
N PHE A 213 19.93 -1.43 5.63
CA PHE A 213 21.12 -1.50 4.76
C PHE A 213 22.39 -1.13 5.54
N PRO A 214 23.58 -1.58 5.12
CA PRO A 214 24.82 -1.11 5.72
C PRO A 214 25.00 0.41 5.56
N PHE A 215 25.48 1.12 6.58
CA PHE A 215 25.69 2.58 6.51
C PHE A 215 26.55 3.03 5.31
N LEU A 216 27.51 2.19 4.91
CA LEU A 216 28.41 2.46 3.78
C LEU A 216 27.83 2.06 2.41
N SER A 217 26.59 1.59 2.32
CA SER A 217 25.90 1.22 1.06
C SER A 217 25.30 2.41 0.30
N ILE A 218 25.13 3.57 0.94
CA ILE A 218 24.61 4.78 0.28
C ILE A 218 25.74 5.70 -0.14
N ALA A 219 25.56 6.60 -1.11
CA ALA A 219 26.62 7.52 -1.51
C ALA A 219 27.03 8.50 -0.39
N GLY A 220 28.32 8.78 -0.31
CA GLY A 220 28.90 9.87 0.47
C GLY A 220 30.12 10.46 -0.24
N THR A 221 30.68 11.54 0.31
CA THR A 221 31.88 12.17 -0.27
C THR A 221 33.04 11.17 -0.37
N ALA A 222 33.21 10.32 0.65
CA ALA A 222 34.22 9.26 0.70
C ALA A 222 34.05 8.17 -0.38
N SER A 223 32.86 8.00 -0.96
CA SER A 223 32.60 7.06 -2.06
C SER A 223 32.50 7.75 -3.44
N GLY A 224 32.87 9.03 -3.52
CA GLY A 224 32.79 9.82 -4.76
C GLY A 224 31.40 10.39 -5.07
N GLY A 225 30.46 10.32 -4.13
CA GLY A 225 29.17 10.99 -4.24
C GLY A 225 29.32 12.50 -4.08
N ARG A 226 28.56 13.27 -4.87
CA ARG A 226 28.61 14.75 -4.78
C ARG A 226 27.76 15.31 -3.62
N VAL A 227 26.84 14.52 -3.09
CA VAL A 227 26.06 14.81 -1.89
C VAL A 227 26.40 13.79 -0.82
N ASP A 228 26.63 14.25 0.41
CA ASP A 228 27.03 13.37 1.51
C ASP A 228 25.85 12.86 2.33
N PHE A 229 25.24 11.76 1.92
CA PHE A 229 24.16 11.12 2.69
C PHE A 229 24.67 10.38 3.93
N ARG A 230 26.00 10.23 4.08
CA ARG A 230 26.66 9.60 5.22
C ARG A 230 27.15 10.59 6.26
N SER A 231 26.77 11.86 6.15
CA SER A 231 27.23 12.85 7.11
C SER A 231 26.74 12.51 8.52
N THR A 232 27.66 12.24 9.45
CA THR A 232 27.34 11.91 10.85
C THR A 232 26.84 13.12 11.65
N SER A 233 26.98 14.34 11.10
CA SER A 233 26.31 15.53 11.62
C SER A 233 24.79 15.50 11.44
N SER A 234 24.27 14.61 10.58
CA SER A 234 22.84 14.43 10.34
C SER A 234 22.54 12.98 9.91
N VAL A 235 22.67 12.03 10.86
CA VAL A 235 22.44 10.60 10.60
C VAL A 235 21.02 10.30 10.11
N ILE A 236 20.05 11.17 10.39
CA ILE A 236 18.70 11.09 9.82
C ILE A 236 18.69 11.05 8.29
N CYS A 237 19.63 11.73 7.62
CA CYS A 237 19.79 11.62 6.18
C CYS A 237 20.08 10.17 5.79
N ALA A 238 21.07 9.54 6.43
CA ALA A 238 21.41 8.15 6.15
C ALA A 238 20.23 7.20 6.41
N ASN A 239 19.46 7.43 7.48
CA ASN A 239 18.30 6.59 7.82
C ASN A 239 17.23 6.62 6.71
N CYS A 240 16.91 7.80 6.17
CA CYS A 240 15.97 7.92 5.06
C CYS A 240 16.57 7.42 3.73
N HIS A 241 17.84 7.74 3.47
CA HIS A 241 18.50 7.49 2.19
C HIS A 241 18.95 6.04 2.01
N ALA A 242 19.05 5.25 3.09
CA ALA A 242 19.27 3.82 3.04
C ALA A 242 18.33 3.13 2.06
N ASN A 243 17.03 3.41 2.13
CA ASN A 243 16.06 2.85 1.18
C ASN A 243 15.92 3.69 -0.10
N LEU A 244 15.87 5.03 0.03
CA LEU A 244 15.65 5.90 -1.14
C LEU A 244 16.72 5.70 -2.21
N ASN A 245 17.99 5.61 -1.84
CA ASN A 245 19.09 5.57 -2.79
C ASN A 245 19.18 4.22 -3.53
N HIS A 246 18.72 3.13 -2.93
CA HIS A 246 18.70 1.81 -3.57
C HIS A 246 17.57 1.67 -4.60
N LEU A 247 16.60 2.59 -4.60
CA LEU A 247 15.46 2.55 -5.52
C LEU A 247 15.45 3.71 -6.53
N ALA A 248 15.86 4.90 -6.10
CA ALA A 248 15.75 6.12 -6.89
C ALA A 248 16.41 6.07 -8.27
N PRO A 249 17.56 5.39 -8.47
CA PRO A 249 18.15 5.28 -9.79
C PRO A 249 17.20 4.70 -10.84
N LEU A 250 16.30 3.76 -10.49
CA LEU A 250 15.30 3.24 -11.43
C LEU A 250 14.37 4.35 -11.93
N PHE A 251 13.89 5.20 -11.02
CA PHE A 251 12.97 6.30 -11.33
C PHE A 251 13.67 7.54 -11.89
N ALA A 252 14.99 7.64 -11.77
CA ALA A 252 15.78 8.79 -12.19
C ALA A 252 15.86 8.94 -13.71
N HIS A 253 15.52 7.89 -14.48
CA HIS A 253 15.50 7.90 -15.95
C HIS A 253 14.29 8.63 -16.57
N TYR A 254 13.29 9.01 -15.78
CA TYR A 254 12.14 9.77 -16.28
C TYR A 254 12.37 11.27 -16.16
N ASP A 255 12.24 11.99 -17.27
CA ASP A 255 12.39 13.45 -17.29
C ASP A 255 11.20 14.17 -16.64
N GLN A 256 11.18 15.50 -16.75
CA GLN A 256 10.11 16.33 -16.19
C GLN A 256 8.74 16.07 -16.83
N ALA A 257 8.69 15.63 -18.08
CA ALA A 257 7.45 15.25 -18.76
C ALA A 257 7.04 13.80 -18.45
N GLY A 258 7.82 13.06 -17.64
CA GLY A 258 7.59 11.66 -17.35
C GLY A 258 7.97 10.72 -18.49
N ALA A 259 8.77 11.17 -19.46
CA ALA A 259 9.29 10.36 -20.54
C ALA A 259 10.62 9.71 -20.14
N TYR A 260 10.77 8.43 -20.46
CA TYR A 260 12.00 7.67 -20.22
C TYR A 260 13.15 8.19 -21.08
N ARG A 261 14.35 8.19 -20.50
CA ARG A 261 15.62 8.55 -21.14
C ARG A 261 16.67 7.48 -20.81
N ASP A 262 17.54 7.19 -21.76
CA ASP A 262 18.62 6.22 -21.56
C ASP A 262 19.62 6.66 -20.48
N ALA A 263 19.77 7.97 -20.29
CA ALA A 263 20.55 8.56 -19.20
C ALA A 263 19.65 9.05 -18.06
N ILE A 264 20.22 9.17 -16.85
CA ILE A 264 19.54 9.80 -15.71
C ILE A 264 19.11 11.22 -16.11
N ALA A 265 17.82 11.51 -15.90
CA ALA A 265 17.12 12.69 -16.40
C ALA A 265 16.58 13.59 -15.28
N VAL A 266 17.15 13.46 -14.07
CA VAL A 266 16.84 14.30 -12.91
C VAL A 266 18.06 15.08 -12.44
N PRO A 267 17.88 16.30 -11.94
CA PRO A 267 18.98 17.10 -11.39
C PRO A 267 19.37 16.66 -9.98
N THR A 268 20.56 17.07 -9.54
CA THR A 268 20.95 17.10 -8.13
C THR A 268 20.47 18.41 -7.47
N PRO A 269 20.38 18.50 -6.13
CA PRO A 269 20.04 19.72 -5.41
C PRO A 269 21.24 20.69 -5.26
N LEU A 270 22.34 20.46 -5.98
CA LEU A 270 23.54 21.28 -5.91
C LEU A 270 23.36 22.60 -6.68
N PRO A 271 24.20 23.63 -6.44
CA PRO A 271 24.24 24.82 -7.27
C PRO A 271 24.30 24.46 -8.76
N ASP A 272 23.57 25.21 -9.58
CA ASP A 272 23.37 25.00 -11.03
C ASP A 272 22.64 23.70 -11.42
N ALA A 273 22.10 22.97 -10.43
CA ALA A 273 21.27 21.77 -10.61
C ALA A 273 21.84 20.77 -11.63
N PRO A 274 23.13 20.37 -11.53
CA PRO A 274 23.74 19.51 -12.54
C PRO A 274 23.01 18.16 -12.59
N PRO A 275 22.97 17.50 -13.76
CA PRO A 275 22.35 16.19 -13.90
C PRO A 275 22.93 15.20 -12.90
N ALA A 276 22.06 14.40 -12.27
CA ALA A 276 22.47 13.33 -11.36
C ALA A 276 23.14 12.19 -12.13
N VAL A 277 24.00 11.45 -11.44
CA VAL A 277 24.67 10.25 -11.93
C VAL A 277 24.62 9.15 -10.87
N LEU A 278 24.81 7.89 -11.25
CA LEU A 278 24.64 6.75 -10.33
C LEU A 278 25.44 6.87 -9.03
N ARG A 279 26.69 7.36 -9.10
CA ARG A 279 27.56 7.56 -7.92
C ARG A 279 27.03 8.55 -6.89
N ASP A 280 26.05 9.38 -7.26
CA ASP A 280 25.39 10.28 -6.30
C ASP A 280 24.38 9.55 -5.43
N TYR A 281 23.95 8.34 -5.80
CA TYR A 281 23.00 7.52 -5.06
C TYR A 281 23.72 6.43 -4.29
N LEU A 282 24.54 5.65 -4.99
CA LEU A 282 25.14 4.43 -4.49
C LEU A 282 26.65 4.37 -4.79
N PRO A 283 27.45 3.73 -3.93
CA PRO A 283 28.84 3.40 -4.22
C PRO A 283 28.97 2.45 -5.42
N PRO A 284 30.13 2.43 -6.08
CA PRO A 284 30.40 1.45 -7.13
C PRO A 284 30.22 0.01 -6.62
N GLY A 285 29.42 -0.78 -7.34
CA GLY A 285 29.16 -2.19 -7.03
C GLY A 285 27.99 -2.46 -6.10
N GLU A 286 27.40 -1.44 -5.48
CA GLU A 286 26.18 -1.62 -4.67
C GLU A 286 24.96 -1.84 -5.59
N PRO A 287 24.15 -2.89 -5.34
CA PRO A 287 22.98 -3.18 -6.17
C PRO A 287 21.81 -2.22 -5.87
N LEU A 288 20.88 -2.11 -6.82
CA LEU A 288 19.56 -1.54 -6.55
C LEU A 288 18.71 -2.57 -5.81
N ALA A 289 17.75 -2.12 -4.99
CA ALA A 289 16.95 -3.00 -4.15
C ALA A 289 15.59 -2.38 -3.80
N TRP A 290 14.54 -3.22 -3.71
CA TRP A 290 13.25 -2.82 -3.14
C TRP A 290 13.34 -2.69 -1.61
N ARG A 291 13.93 -3.71 -1.00
CA ARG A 291 14.16 -3.85 0.45
C ARG A 291 15.54 -4.44 0.68
N HIS A 292 16.05 -4.33 1.90
CA HIS A 292 17.30 -4.99 2.24
C HIS A 292 17.20 -6.51 1.98
N GLY A 293 18.18 -7.07 1.25
CA GLY A 293 18.17 -8.47 0.83
C GLY A 293 17.26 -8.79 -0.37
N THR A 294 16.59 -7.81 -0.97
CA THR A 294 15.73 -7.98 -2.15
C THR A 294 16.26 -7.14 -3.32
N PRO A 295 17.34 -7.58 -3.98
CA PRO A 295 17.94 -6.85 -5.10
C PRO A 295 17.01 -6.83 -6.32
N VAL A 296 17.03 -5.72 -7.06
CA VAL A 296 16.28 -5.53 -8.30
C VAL A 296 17.20 -4.92 -9.35
N ALA A 297 17.05 -5.29 -10.62
CA ALA A 297 17.91 -4.79 -11.70
C ALA A 297 17.25 -3.70 -12.54
N ASP A 298 15.92 -3.74 -12.65
CA ASP A 298 15.12 -2.88 -13.51
C ASP A 298 13.71 -2.69 -12.94
N MET A 299 12.87 -1.93 -13.65
CA MET A 299 11.48 -1.68 -13.25
C MET A 299 10.63 -2.96 -13.19
N THR A 300 10.88 -3.95 -14.04
CA THR A 300 10.12 -5.21 -14.07
C THR A 300 10.42 -6.05 -12.84
N ALA A 301 11.71 -6.16 -12.50
CA ALA A 301 12.17 -6.80 -11.28
C ALA A 301 11.63 -6.09 -10.03
N LEU A 302 11.57 -4.76 -10.05
CA LEU A 302 10.93 -3.98 -8.98
C LEU A 302 9.45 -4.29 -8.83
N GLY A 303 8.68 -4.22 -9.92
CA GLY A 303 7.24 -4.53 -9.90
C GLY A 303 6.96 -5.93 -9.37
N THR A 304 7.78 -6.91 -9.76
CA THR A 304 7.71 -8.30 -9.28
C THR A 304 8.05 -8.40 -7.79
N ALA A 305 9.14 -7.78 -7.35
CA ALA A 305 9.56 -7.80 -5.94
C ALA A 305 8.53 -7.14 -5.02
N MET A 306 7.96 -6.00 -5.44
CA MET A 306 6.88 -5.35 -4.71
C MET A 306 5.62 -6.22 -4.67
N ALA A 307 5.20 -6.80 -5.80
CA ALA A 307 4.02 -7.66 -5.85
C ALA A 307 4.14 -8.90 -4.94
N ALA A 308 5.37 -9.35 -4.66
CA ALA A 308 5.65 -10.45 -3.73
C ALA A 308 5.78 -10.01 -2.26
N ASP A 309 5.84 -8.70 -1.96
CA ASP A 309 6.00 -8.18 -0.60
C ASP A 309 4.64 -8.18 0.13
N PRO A 310 4.48 -8.95 1.22
CA PRO A 310 3.22 -9.03 1.97
C PRO A 310 2.79 -7.68 2.57
N GLN A 311 3.70 -6.70 2.71
CA GLN A 311 3.35 -5.35 3.12
C GLN A 311 2.43 -4.65 2.11
N ILE A 312 2.46 -5.04 0.82
CA ILE A 312 1.58 -4.46 -0.20
C ILE A 312 0.12 -4.85 0.05
N SER A 313 -0.11 -6.15 0.27
CA SER A 313 -1.44 -6.68 0.62
C SER A 313 -1.96 -6.10 1.93
N ALA A 314 -1.11 -6.08 2.97
CA ALA A 314 -1.47 -5.50 4.25
C ALA A 314 -1.82 -4.00 4.14
N CYS A 315 -1.06 -3.24 3.35
CA CYS A 315 -1.28 -1.80 3.15
C CYS A 315 -2.63 -1.51 2.49
N VAL A 316 -2.94 -2.15 1.36
CA VAL A 316 -4.17 -1.83 0.63
C VAL A 316 -5.41 -2.20 1.44
N ILE A 317 -5.39 -3.31 2.17
CA ILE A 317 -6.49 -3.70 3.07
C ILE A 317 -6.64 -2.73 4.23
N ALA A 318 -5.53 -2.34 4.87
CA ALA A 318 -5.57 -1.32 5.93
C ALA A 318 -6.17 0.00 5.42
N ARG A 319 -5.82 0.42 4.19
CA ARG A 319 -6.33 1.66 3.59
C ARG A 319 -7.84 1.57 3.34
N LEU A 320 -8.28 0.46 2.74
CA LEU A 320 -9.71 0.22 2.51
C LEU A 320 -10.51 0.15 3.81
N TRP A 321 -9.94 -0.47 4.85
CA TRP A 321 -10.55 -0.52 6.18
C TRP A 321 -10.73 0.87 6.78
N ASN A 322 -9.66 1.67 6.79
CA ASN A 322 -9.72 3.06 7.26
C ASN A 322 -10.77 3.86 6.49
N TRP A 323 -10.77 3.73 5.16
CA TRP A 323 -11.73 4.43 4.32
C TRP A 323 -13.18 4.01 4.59
N ALA A 324 -13.44 2.71 4.77
CA ALA A 324 -14.77 2.19 5.12
C ALA A 324 -15.27 2.79 6.44
N LEU A 325 -14.39 2.90 7.45
CA LEU A 325 -14.68 3.51 8.76
C LEU A 325 -14.60 5.05 8.76
N GLY A 326 -14.35 5.67 7.60
CA GLY A 326 -14.29 7.11 7.44
C GLY A 326 -13.08 7.80 8.07
N LYS A 327 -12.00 7.06 8.31
CA LYS A 327 -10.69 7.60 8.67
C LYS A 327 -9.99 8.16 7.43
N LEU A 328 -9.04 9.07 7.68
CA LEU A 328 -8.13 9.59 6.66
C LEU A 328 -7.15 8.51 6.18
N ASP A 329 -6.44 8.79 5.08
CA ASP A 329 -5.40 7.91 4.59
C ASP A 329 -4.33 7.62 5.67
N ILE A 330 -3.80 6.40 5.65
CA ILE A 330 -2.85 5.91 6.65
C ILE A 330 -1.60 6.78 6.69
N VAL A 331 -1.12 7.23 5.53
CA VAL A 331 0.15 7.97 5.46
C VAL A 331 -0.04 9.41 5.95
N ASP A 332 -1.19 10.02 5.67
CA ASP A 332 -1.44 11.41 6.07
C ASP A 332 -1.79 11.56 7.55
N SER A 333 -2.41 10.53 8.15
CA SER A 333 -2.86 10.57 9.54
C SER A 333 -1.97 9.79 10.51
N SER A 334 -1.06 8.94 10.01
CA SER A 334 -0.35 7.91 10.79
C SER A 334 -1.27 6.97 11.57
N ALA A 335 -2.58 6.98 11.30
CA ALA A 335 -3.58 6.19 12.02
C ALA A 335 -3.77 4.84 11.31
N ARG A 336 -2.79 3.94 11.45
CA ARG A 336 -2.90 2.58 10.90
C ARG A 336 -3.81 1.71 11.79
N VAL A 337 -4.75 0.99 11.17
CA VAL A 337 -5.46 -0.08 11.88
C VAL A 337 -4.45 -1.15 12.35
N PRO A 338 -4.55 -1.64 13.61
CA PRO A 338 -3.67 -2.71 14.08
C PRO A 338 -3.72 -3.94 13.17
N ALA A 339 -2.56 -4.54 12.88
CA ALA A 339 -2.46 -5.65 11.95
C ALA A 339 -3.33 -6.85 12.36
N ALA A 340 -3.45 -7.10 13.68
CA ALA A 340 -4.28 -8.18 14.21
C ALA A 340 -5.78 -8.01 13.88
N THR A 341 -6.27 -6.76 13.83
CA THR A 341 -7.67 -6.44 13.54
C THR A 341 -8.06 -6.80 12.11
N ILE A 342 -7.13 -6.66 11.15
CA ILE A 342 -7.40 -6.90 9.72
C ILE A 342 -6.77 -8.19 9.18
N ALA A 343 -6.21 -9.03 10.05
CA ALA A 343 -5.45 -10.21 9.64
C ALA A 343 -6.26 -11.17 8.77
N GLN A 344 -7.55 -11.36 9.10
CA GLN A 344 -8.45 -12.21 8.33
C GLN A 344 -8.74 -11.63 6.93
N GLN A 345 -8.93 -10.32 6.84
CA GLN A 345 -9.20 -9.62 5.58
C GLN A 345 -7.97 -9.65 4.67
N VAL A 346 -6.77 -9.52 5.23
CA VAL A 346 -5.52 -9.68 4.48
C VAL A 346 -5.38 -11.11 3.94
N ALA A 347 -5.58 -12.12 4.78
CA ALA A 347 -5.50 -13.52 4.36
C ALA A 347 -6.55 -13.87 3.28
N ALA A 348 -7.79 -13.38 3.44
CA ALA A 348 -8.86 -13.57 2.45
C ALA A 348 -8.54 -12.88 1.12
N PHE A 349 -7.97 -11.67 1.16
CA PHE A 349 -7.54 -10.94 -0.03
C PHE A 349 -6.44 -11.68 -0.80
N GLU A 350 -5.43 -12.18 -0.10
CA GLU A 350 -4.34 -12.96 -0.70
C GLU A 350 -4.86 -14.27 -1.30
N ALA A 351 -5.68 -15.02 -0.55
CA ALA A 351 -6.31 -16.26 -1.01
C ALA A 351 -7.27 -16.03 -2.20
N GLY A 352 -7.92 -14.87 -2.25
CA GLY A 352 -8.79 -14.41 -3.34
C GLY A 352 -8.03 -13.92 -4.57
N GLY A 353 -6.71 -14.10 -4.65
CA GLY A 353 -5.90 -13.66 -5.78
C GLY A 353 -5.75 -12.14 -5.87
N HIS A 354 -5.75 -11.46 -4.73
CA HIS A 354 -5.54 -10.01 -4.61
C HIS A 354 -6.62 -9.18 -5.30
N ARG A 355 -7.88 -9.65 -5.29
CA ARG A 355 -9.03 -8.96 -5.91
C ARG A 355 -9.71 -8.03 -4.91
N LEU A 356 -9.61 -6.72 -5.15
CA LEU A 356 -10.11 -5.72 -4.19
C LEU A 356 -11.64 -5.66 -4.12
N ARG A 357 -12.37 -6.06 -5.17
CA ARG A 357 -13.84 -6.09 -5.10
C ARG A 357 -14.33 -7.07 -4.02
N GLY A 358 -13.73 -8.26 -3.99
CA GLY A 358 -14.00 -9.25 -2.93
C GLY A 358 -13.62 -8.71 -1.56
N ALA A 359 -12.40 -8.17 -1.42
CA ALA A 359 -11.96 -7.58 -0.16
C ALA A 359 -12.86 -6.44 0.34
N LEU A 360 -13.34 -5.57 -0.54
CA LEU A 360 -14.32 -4.53 -0.19
C LEU A 360 -15.60 -5.15 0.35
N ARG A 361 -16.14 -6.17 -0.32
CA ARG A 361 -17.32 -6.90 0.17
C ARG A 361 -17.06 -7.46 1.57
N ASP A 362 -15.92 -8.10 1.79
CA ASP A 362 -15.57 -8.70 3.08
C ASP A 362 -15.46 -7.65 4.19
N ILE A 363 -14.89 -6.48 3.89
CA ILE A 363 -14.80 -5.36 4.85
C ILE A 363 -16.21 -4.87 5.22
N PHE A 364 -17.05 -4.54 4.23
CA PHE A 364 -18.39 -4.00 4.48
C PHE A 364 -19.35 -5.03 5.07
N THR A 365 -19.06 -6.32 4.99
CA THR A 365 -19.90 -7.38 5.58
C THR A 365 -19.31 -8.00 6.85
N SER A 366 -18.17 -7.47 7.32
CA SER A 366 -17.53 -7.92 8.55
C SER A 366 -18.34 -7.56 9.79
N ASP A 367 -18.24 -8.41 10.82
CA ASP A 367 -18.89 -8.20 12.11
C ASP A 367 -18.50 -6.87 12.76
N ASP A 368 -17.24 -6.44 12.59
CA ASP A 368 -16.75 -5.16 13.13
C ASP A 368 -17.37 -3.94 12.45
N PHE A 369 -17.66 -4.04 11.15
CA PHE A 369 -18.25 -2.94 10.38
C PHE A 369 -19.75 -2.75 10.69
N VAL A 370 -20.47 -3.84 10.92
CA VAL A 370 -21.93 -3.80 11.10
C VAL A 370 -22.37 -3.52 12.54
N ARG A 371 -21.42 -3.39 13.48
CA ARG A 371 -21.67 -3.14 14.91
C ARG A 371 -21.42 -1.69 15.30
N PHE A 372 -22.40 -1.08 15.97
CA PHE A 372 -22.40 0.35 16.37
C PHE A 372 -22.63 0.54 17.86
#